data_AF-A0A3D5TK09-F1
#
_entry.id   AF-A0A3D5TK09-F1
#
_cell.length_a   1.000
_cell.length_b   1.000
_cell.length_c   1.000
_cell.angle_alpha   90.00
_cell.angle_beta   90.00
_cell.angle_gamma   90.00
#
_symmetry.space_group_name_H-M   'P 1'
#
loop_
_entity.id
_entity.type
_entity.pdbx_description
1 polymer ?
#
loop_
_entity_poly.entity_id
_entity_poly.type
_entity_poly.pdbx_seq_one_letter_code
_entity_poly.pdbx_strand_id
1 'polypeptide(L)'
;MKKAIKPALFFLLITIITSSSVLWSSLHATNLSVDLGVDNPGLLPSNPFYFVKEWSRGVRMSLTFNLEDKTQLEVKTLNYRAAEIIKLVRIIPGNTVAINAATQKYNNNLEDLINQLEELSSNKISNSVLNQITINSIKHAQLFNNLQLQLGDKRLKSVDSAINDIAKLLTITIDSYKNPKEFRKQVIKLKENQKNDLQTIQLIEALDRVEDSMTNNLKIQVNRAKEDLLIGLLSQIKFEKITNKDLKEIPGNFVTRLKVLDEIRYKIDDSDLKSQINKVRQSILEQAVADKLITSDLAQQTYETSKKLAYDIRSLKRTGTQVQFHLGQANKSFAEEEYVTALGQASMAAAVTKNNWRYLKKVPAYYQSELGLLKIAYDKLSKNKKAVQRLVVVEEKIIDLADLVKGNRIKFSNRRIEDLIFDIKLLLSEIRYNL
;
A
#
# COMPACT_ATOMS: atom_id res chain seq x y z
N MET A 1 41.52 -20.08 69.57
CA MET A 1 41.91 -19.81 68.16
C MET A 1 41.11 -20.70 67.22
N LYS A 2 40.14 -20.14 66.48
CA LYS A 2 39.87 -20.34 65.05
C LYS A 2 38.51 -19.74 64.74
N LYS A 3 38.50 -18.88 63.72
CA LYS A 3 37.46 -17.92 63.36
C LYS A 3 36.24 -18.61 62.74
N ALA A 4 35.09 -17.98 62.97
CA ALA A 4 33.83 -18.21 62.30
C ALA A 4 33.90 -17.87 60.79
N ILE A 5 33.20 -18.65 59.97
CA ILE A 5 32.68 -18.24 58.66
C ILE A 5 31.25 -18.79 58.55
N LYS A 6 30.27 -17.88 58.50
CA LYS A 6 28.84 -18.17 58.28
C LYS A 6 28.58 -18.44 56.79
N PRO A 7 27.57 -19.25 56.42
CA PRO A 7 27.12 -19.41 55.05
C PRO A 7 26.14 -18.29 54.71
N ALA A 8 26.55 -17.32 53.92
CA ALA A 8 25.67 -16.31 53.35
C ALA A 8 26.28 -15.78 52.06
N LEU A 9 26.15 -16.51 50.95
CA LEU A 9 26.28 -15.94 49.60
C LEU A 9 25.77 -16.93 48.55
N PHE A 10 24.46 -17.13 48.52
CA PHE A 10 23.74 -17.65 47.35
C PHE A 10 22.56 -16.70 47.16
N PHE A 11 22.39 -16.16 45.96
CA PHE A 11 21.59 -14.96 45.60
C PHE A 11 22.28 -13.61 45.76
N LEU A 12 23.03 -13.18 44.73
CA LEU A 12 22.66 -12.03 43.90
C LEU A 12 23.71 -11.88 42.78
N LEU A 13 23.41 -12.41 41.60
CA LEU A 13 24.05 -11.97 40.36
C LEU A 13 22.95 -11.41 39.47
N ILE A 14 22.36 -10.29 39.91
CA ILE A 14 21.62 -9.40 39.01
C ILE A 14 22.70 -8.69 38.22
N THR A 15 22.97 -9.18 37.01
CA THR A 15 23.70 -8.43 36.01
C THR A 15 22.94 -7.13 35.78
N ILE A 16 23.58 -6.02 36.15
CA ILE A 16 23.19 -4.67 35.75
C ILE A 16 23.33 -4.64 34.22
N ILE A 17 22.22 -4.93 33.53
CA ILE A 17 22.04 -4.47 32.16
C ILE A 17 21.90 -2.96 32.29
N THR A 18 23.00 -2.24 32.08
CA THR A 18 22.96 -0.80 31.91
C THR A 18 22.01 -0.52 30.76
N SER A 19 20.84 -0.02 31.10
CA SER A 19 19.84 0.52 30.20
C SER A 19 20.47 1.68 29.43
N SER A 20 21.08 1.39 28.29
CA SER A 20 21.02 2.29 27.15
C SER A 20 19.56 2.31 26.71
N SER A 21 18.72 3.00 27.47
CA SER A 21 17.41 3.42 26.98
C SER A 21 17.70 4.41 25.86
N VAL A 22 17.95 3.87 24.66
CA VAL A 22 17.65 4.58 23.42
C VAL A 22 16.19 4.98 23.61
N LEU A 23 15.98 6.27 23.86
CA LEU A 23 14.66 6.86 23.99
C LEU A 23 13.93 6.53 22.69
N TRP A 24 13.14 5.47 22.73
CA TRP A 24 12.23 5.09 21.67
C TRP A 24 11.26 6.24 21.54
N SER A 25 11.43 7.07 20.51
CA SER A 25 10.52 8.18 20.26
C SER A 25 9.12 7.60 20.07
N SER A 26 8.12 8.26 20.66
CA SER A 26 6.70 7.92 20.55
C SER A 26 6.23 7.78 19.09
N LEU A 27 6.97 8.37 18.14
CA LEU A 27 6.81 8.27 16.70
C LEU A 27 6.95 6.83 16.15
N HIS A 28 7.66 5.92 16.82
CA HIS A 28 7.89 4.55 16.33
C HIS A 28 6.79 3.55 16.75
N ALA A 29 6.13 3.78 17.89
CA ALA A 29 5.09 2.88 18.39
C ALA A 29 3.75 3.05 17.65
N THR A 30 3.49 4.23 17.07
CA THR A 30 2.27 4.56 16.30
C THR A 30 2.22 3.91 14.92
N ASN A 31 3.35 3.46 14.36
CA ASN A 31 3.42 3.11 12.94
C ASN A 31 2.88 1.71 12.63
N LEU A 32 2.68 0.84 13.62
CA LEU A 32 2.11 -0.51 13.43
C LEU A 32 0.60 -0.60 13.69
N SER A 33 -0.12 0.52 13.79
CA SER A 33 -1.56 0.53 14.07
C SER A 33 -2.40 0.13 12.85
N VAL A 34 -2.37 -1.15 12.49
CA VAL A 34 -3.27 -1.75 11.51
C VAL A 34 -4.30 -2.59 12.26
N ASP A 35 -5.59 -2.35 12.02
CA ASP A 35 -6.65 -3.18 12.56
C ASP A 35 -6.71 -4.52 11.80
N LEU A 36 -6.30 -5.60 12.46
CA LEU A 36 -6.29 -6.96 11.91
C LEU A 36 -7.55 -7.77 12.28
N GLY A 37 -8.51 -7.18 13.00
CA GLY A 37 -9.66 -7.89 13.56
C GLY A 37 -9.28 -8.88 14.67
N VAL A 38 -8.14 -8.66 15.34
CA VAL A 38 -7.62 -9.49 16.44
C VAL A 38 -7.17 -8.57 17.58
N ASP A 39 -7.97 -8.49 18.64
CA ASP A 39 -7.69 -7.60 19.78
C ASP A 39 -6.53 -8.11 20.64
N ASN A 40 -6.45 -9.42 20.87
CA ASN A 40 -5.36 -10.04 21.60
C ASN A 40 -4.97 -11.37 20.95
N PRO A 41 -3.76 -11.48 20.38
CA PRO A 41 -3.32 -12.74 19.80
C PRO A 41 -3.03 -13.82 20.85
N GLY A 42 -2.99 -13.50 22.15
CA GLY A 42 -2.70 -14.47 23.22
C GLY A 42 -1.21 -14.81 23.32
N LEU A 43 -0.89 -16.11 23.42
CA LEU A 43 0.48 -16.62 23.49
C LEU A 43 1.30 -16.23 22.27
N LEU A 44 2.52 -15.77 22.52
CA LEU A 44 3.46 -15.29 21.51
C LEU A 44 4.50 -16.34 21.13
N PRO A 45 5.07 -16.30 19.92
CA PRO A 45 6.13 -17.20 19.48
C PRO A 45 7.36 -17.30 20.39
N SER A 46 7.62 -16.27 21.20
CA SER A 46 8.70 -16.25 22.19
C SER A 46 8.41 -17.02 23.48
N ASN A 47 7.16 -17.46 23.70
CA ASN A 47 6.76 -18.20 24.89
C ASN A 47 7.04 -19.71 24.73
N PRO A 48 7.60 -20.39 25.74
CA PRO A 48 7.91 -21.83 25.67
C PRO A 48 6.70 -22.72 25.42
N PHE A 49 5.49 -22.31 25.83
CA PHE A 49 4.24 -23.05 25.60
C PHE A 49 3.56 -22.74 24.26
N TYR A 50 4.22 -21.99 23.39
CA TYR A 50 3.65 -21.64 22.08
C TYR A 50 3.35 -22.87 21.21
N PHE A 51 4.07 -23.98 21.40
CA PHE A 51 3.82 -25.24 20.70
C PHE A 51 2.38 -25.75 20.88
N VAL A 52 1.76 -25.52 22.05
CA VAL A 52 0.36 -25.93 22.31
C VAL A 52 -0.59 -25.19 21.39
N LYS A 53 -0.32 -23.90 21.16
CA LYS A 53 -1.11 -23.07 20.25
C LYS A 53 -0.99 -23.58 18.82
N GLU A 54 0.22 -23.88 18.37
CA GLU A 54 0.50 -24.41 17.04
C GLU A 54 -0.15 -25.77 16.82
N TRP A 55 -0.05 -26.66 17.81
CA TRP A 55 -0.71 -27.95 17.79
C TRP A 55 -2.24 -27.80 17.67
N SER A 56 -2.85 -26.91 18.47
CA SER A 56 -4.30 -26.64 18.40
C SER A 56 -4.76 -26.08 17.04
N ARG A 57 -3.88 -25.35 16.34
CA ARG A 57 -4.14 -24.83 14.99
C ARG A 57 -4.07 -25.97 13.98
N GLY A 58 -3.03 -26.81 14.07
CA GLY A 58 -2.87 -28.00 13.24
C GLY A 58 -4.08 -28.93 13.33
N VAL A 59 -4.53 -29.26 14.55
CA VAL A 59 -5.72 -30.11 14.77
C VAL A 59 -6.97 -29.49 14.14
N ARG A 60 -7.23 -28.19 14.35
CA ARG A 60 -8.37 -27.50 13.72
C ARG A 60 -8.29 -27.51 12.21
N MET A 61 -7.10 -27.32 11.65
CA MET A 61 -6.87 -27.35 10.21
C MET A 61 -7.13 -28.75 9.63
N SER A 62 -6.66 -29.81 10.28
CA SER A 62 -6.87 -31.19 9.86
C SER A 62 -8.33 -31.64 9.94
N LEU A 63 -9.11 -31.09 10.88
CA LEU A 63 -10.55 -31.37 11.01
C LEU A 63 -11.42 -30.53 10.08
N THR A 64 -10.85 -29.53 9.38
CA THR A 64 -11.56 -28.69 8.43
C THR A 64 -11.44 -29.29 7.02
N PHE A 65 -12.39 -30.16 6.66
CA PHE A 65 -12.35 -30.93 5.41
C PHE A 65 -12.76 -30.12 4.16
N ASN A 66 -13.63 -29.13 4.33
CA ASN A 66 -14.06 -28.27 3.22
C ASN A 66 -12.96 -27.27 2.87
N LEU A 67 -12.54 -27.24 1.61
CA LEU A 67 -11.42 -26.40 1.13
C LEU A 67 -11.70 -24.89 1.23
N GLU A 68 -12.96 -24.46 1.09
CA GLU A 68 -13.37 -23.07 1.29
C GLU A 68 -13.29 -22.68 2.78
N ASP A 69 -13.79 -23.54 3.67
CA ASP A 69 -13.68 -23.33 5.13
C ASP A 69 -12.22 -23.35 5.59
N LYS A 70 -11.41 -24.23 4.97
CA LYS A 70 -9.97 -24.33 5.21
C LYS A 70 -9.26 -23.04 4.81
N THR A 71 -9.59 -22.50 3.63
CA THR A 71 -9.10 -21.20 3.15
C THR A 71 -9.47 -20.07 4.12
N GLN A 72 -10.72 -20.02 4.58
CA GLN A 72 -11.16 -19.03 5.58
C GLN A 72 -10.41 -19.17 6.92
N LEU A 73 -10.16 -20.41 7.36
CA LEU A 73 -9.40 -20.68 8.57
C LEU A 73 -7.93 -20.25 8.44
N GLU A 74 -7.32 -20.44 7.28
CA GLU A 74 -5.95 -20.01 6.98
C GLU A 74 -5.85 -18.48 6.99
N VAL A 75 -6.80 -17.77 6.37
CA VAL A 75 -6.89 -16.30 6.42
C VAL A 75 -6.99 -15.81 7.87
N LYS A 76 -7.84 -16.43 8.70
CA LYS A 76 -7.93 -16.09 10.13
C LYS A 76 -6.59 -16.35 10.84
N THR A 77 -5.92 -17.46 10.54
CA THR A 77 -4.62 -17.80 11.12
C THR A 77 -3.58 -16.73 10.78
N LEU A 78 -3.51 -16.28 9.53
CA LEU A 78 -2.63 -15.20 9.10
C LEU A 78 -2.90 -13.89 9.87
N ASN A 79 -4.17 -13.51 10.09
CA ASN A 79 -4.49 -12.34 10.91
C ASN A 79 -3.95 -12.47 12.34
N TYR A 80 -4.07 -13.64 12.96
CA TYR A 80 -3.51 -13.89 14.28
C TYR A 80 -1.97 -13.80 14.26
N ARG A 81 -1.29 -14.35 13.25
CA ARG A 81 0.17 -14.27 13.10
C ARG A 81 0.63 -12.83 12.93
N ALA A 82 -0.04 -12.07 12.09
CA ALA A 82 0.20 -10.65 11.89
C ALA A 82 0.05 -9.88 13.22
N ALA A 83 -0.98 -10.19 14.02
CA ALA A 83 -1.18 -9.58 15.33
C ALA A 83 -0.09 -10.01 16.36
N GLU A 84 0.37 -11.26 16.31
CA GLU A 84 1.50 -11.74 17.11
C GLU A 84 2.79 -10.97 16.76
N ILE A 85 3.06 -10.72 15.49
CA ILE A 85 4.21 -9.93 15.03
C ILE A 85 4.11 -8.50 15.59
N ILE A 86 2.97 -7.83 15.47
CA ILE A 86 2.75 -6.49 16.05
C ILE A 86 3.05 -6.51 17.56
N LYS A 87 2.51 -7.48 18.29
CA LYS A 87 2.68 -7.58 19.74
C LYS A 87 4.11 -7.91 20.13
N LEU A 88 4.81 -8.77 19.37
CA LEU A 88 6.23 -9.07 19.57
C LEU A 88 7.09 -7.83 19.39
N VAL A 89 6.88 -7.07 18.32
CA VAL A 89 7.64 -5.84 18.04
C VAL A 89 7.44 -4.79 19.14
N ARG A 90 6.25 -4.74 19.75
CA ARG A 90 5.96 -3.84 20.89
C ARG A 90 6.62 -4.27 22.20
N ILE A 91 6.65 -5.57 22.50
CA ILE A 91 7.16 -6.09 23.79
C ILE A 91 8.68 -6.25 23.77
N ILE A 92 9.25 -6.68 22.65
CA ILE A 92 10.69 -6.94 22.51
C ILE A 92 11.21 -6.17 21.28
N PRO A 93 11.19 -4.82 21.34
CA PRO A 93 11.60 -3.98 20.23
C PRO A 93 13.04 -4.28 19.80
N GLY A 94 13.25 -4.41 18.49
CA GLY A 94 14.58 -4.60 17.91
C GLY A 94 15.16 -6.03 18.02
N ASN A 95 14.44 -6.99 18.61
CA ASN A 95 14.82 -8.41 18.55
C ASN A 95 14.51 -8.98 17.16
N THR A 96 15.41 -8.73 16.22
CA THR A 96 15.30 -9.14 14.82
C THR A 96 15.21 -10.65 14.64
N VAL A 97 15.80 -11.45 15.54
CA VAL A 97 15.73 -12.91 15.50
C VAL A 97 14.31 -13.39 15.77
N ALA A 98 13.68 -12.90 16.85
CA ALA A 98 12.31 -13.25 17.19
C ALA A 98 11.31 -12.76 16.14
N ILE A 99 11.50 -11.53 15.63
CA ILE A 99 10.68 -10.97 14.56
C ILE A 99 10.84 -11.81 13.28
N ASN A 100 12.06 -12.15 12.88
CA ASN A 100 12.32 -12.96 11.70
C ASN A 100 11.66 -14.35 11.81
N ALA A 101 11.78 -15.01 12.95
CA ALA A 101 11.15 -16.32 13.18
C ALA A 101 9.62 -16.24 13.12
N ALA A 102 9.01 -15.19 13.69
CA ALA A 102 7.57 -14.98 13.61
C ALA A 102 7.10 -14.69 12.18
N THR A 103 7.85 -13.87 11.42
CA THR A 103 7.57 -13.58 10.01
C THR A 103 7.74 -14.81 9.12
N GLN A 104 8.73 -15.67 9.38
CA GLN A 104 8.88 -16.94 8.65
C GLN A 104 7.66 -17.85 8.85
N LYS A 105 7.15 -17.97 10.09
CA LYS A 105 5.91 -18.72 10.33
C LYS A 105 4.70 -18.13 9.60
N TYR A 106 4.60 -16.80 9.56
CA TYR A 106 3.58 -16.11 8.76
C TYR A 106 3.72 -16.47 7.27
N ASN A 107 4.94 -16.44 6.71
CA ASN A 107 5.17 -16.74 5.30
C ASN A 107 4.81 -18.19 4.95
N ASN A 108 5.11 -19.16 5.81
CA ASN A 108 4.74 -20.56 5.58
C ASN A 108 3.20 -20.71 5.50
N ASN A 109 2.47 -20.10 6.44
CA ASN A 109 1.00 -20.08 6.41
C ASN A 109 0.44 -19.35 5.17
N LEU A 110 1.16 -18.33 4.69
CA LEU A 110 0.78 -17.58 3.50
C LEU A 110 0.99 -18.41 2.22
N GLU A 111 2.07 -19.17 2.15
CA GLU A 111 2.35 -20.12 1.08
C GLU A 111 1.29 -21.23 1.04
N ASP A 112 0.91 -21.77 2.20
CA ASP A 112 -0.20 -22.73 2.31
C ASP A 112 -1.52 -22.16 1.77
N LEU A 113 -1.83 -20.89 2.07
CA LEU A 113 -3.02 -20.21 1.54
C LEU A 113 -2.94 -20.02 0.01
N ILE A 114 -1.76 -19.65 -0.50
CA ILE A 114 -1.54 -19.49 -1.94
C ILE A 114 -1.78 -20.82 -2.66
N ASN A 115 -1.16 -21.90 -2.16
CA ASN A 115 -1.32 -23.24 -2.74
C ASN A 115 -2.79 -23.69 -2.73
N GLN A 116 -3.51 -23.47 -1.62
CA GLN A 116 -4.94 -23.79 -1.52
C GLN A 116 -5.78 -23.01 -2.55
N LEU A 117 -5.47 -21.73 -2.79
CA LEU A 117 -6.16 -20.93 -3.81
C LEU A 117 -5.83 -21.34 -5.23
N GLU A 118 -4.60 -21.76 -5.51
CA GLU A 118 -4.21 -22.27 -6.83
C GLU A 118 -4.90 -23.61 -7.13
N GLU A 119 -5.07 -24.47 -6.13
CA GLU A 119 -5.86 -25.71 -6.24
C GLU A 119 -7.36 -25.45 -6.46
N LEU A 120 -7.88 -24.38 -5.87
CA LEU A 120 -9.25 -23.93 -6.06
C LEU A 120 -9.40 -23.29 -7.45
N SER A 121 -9.95 -24.02 -8.42
CA SER A 121 -10.30 -23.42 -9.71
C SER A 121 -11.17 -22.17 -9.51
N SER A 122 -10.84 -21.08 -10.20
CA SER A 122 -11.37 -19.72 -9.99
C SER A 122 -12.91 -19.60 -9.97
N ASN A 123 -13.63 -20.64 -10.41
CA ASN A 123 -15.08 -20.70 -10.46
C ASN A 123 -15.75 -21.28 -9.19
N LYS A 124 -14.97 -21.85 -8.24
CA LYS A 124 -15.50 -22.48 -7.02
C LYS A 124 -15.41 -21.64 -5.76
N ILE A 125 -14.68 -20.52 -5.78
CA ILE A 125 -14.48 -19.67 -4.60
C ILE A 125 -15.61 -18.65 -4.50
N SER A 126 -16.24 -18.54 -3.33
CA SER A 126 -17.24 -17.50 -3.12
C SER A 126 -16.61 -16.11 -3.11
N ASN A 127 -17.35 -15.10 -3.60
CA ASN A 127 -16.91 -13.71 -3.51
C ASN A 127 -16.67 -13.28 -2.06
N SER A 128 -17.35 -13.89 -1.08
CA SER A 128 -17.14 -13.60 0.34
C SER A 128 -15.70 -13.92 0.77
N VAL A 129 -15.19 -15.09 0.37
CA VAL A 129 -13.81 -15.51 0.66
C VAL A 129 -12.80 -14.64 -0.06
N LEU A 130 -12.99 -14.38 -1.36
CA LEU A 130 -12.12 -13.46 -2.11
C LEU A 130 -12.06 -12.06 -1.47
N ASN A 131 -13.20 -11.55 -1.00
CA ASN A 131 -13.27 -10.26 -0.31
C ASN A 131 -12.48 -10.27 1.00
N GLN A 132 -12.58 -11.34 1.81
CA GLN A 132 -11.81 -11.49 3.05
C GLN A 132 -10.30 -11.54 2.76
N ILE A 133 -9.90 -12.32 1.76
CA ILE A 133 -8.48 -12.45 1.36
C ILE A 133 -7.95 -11.10 0.88
N THR A 134 -8.72 -10.37 0.07
CA THR A 134 -8.35 -9.05 -0.43
C THR A 134 -8.14 -8.06 0.71
N ILE A 135 -9.12 -7.96 1.62
CA ILE A 135 -9.08 -7.03 2.76
C ILE A 135 -7.88 -7.33 3.67
N ASN A 136 -7.69 -8.60 4.05
CA ASN A 136 -6.62 -8.98 4.97
C ASN A 136 -5.24 -8.89 4.32
N SER A 137 -5.10 -9.28 3.05
CA SER A 137 -3.84 -9.12 2.31
C SER A 137 -3.38 -7.67 2.25
N ILE A 138 -4.28 -6.73 1.98
CA ILE A 138 -3.93 -5.30 1.97
C ILE A 138 -3.52 -4.82 3.36
N LYS A 139 -4.25 -5.21 4.42
CA LYS A 139 -3.88 -4.91 5.81
C LYS A 139 -2.50 -5.49 6.17
N HIS A 140 -2.19 -6.71 5.74
CA HIS A 140 -0.90 -7.32 5.96
C HIS A 140 0.21 -6.62 5.17
N ALA A 141 -0.06 -6.17 3.94
CA ALA A 141 0.88 -5.35 3.17
C ALA A 141 1.19 -4.03 3.89
N GLN A 142 0.18 -3.36 4.46
CA GLN A 142 0.38 -2.18 5.31
C GLN A 142 1.24 -2.51 6.53
N LEU A 143 0.95 -3.61 7.23
CA LEU A 143 1.73 -4.07 8.38
C LEU A 143 3.21 -4.28 8.00
N PHE A 144 3.50 -5.07 6.96
CA PHE A 144 4.88 -5.40 6.61
C PHE A 144 5.63 -4.22 6.01
N ASN A 145 4.95 -3.31 5.29
CA ASN A 145 5.54 -2.04 4.89
C ASN A 145 5.96 -1.21 6.12
N ASN A 146 5.09 -1.13 7.12
CA ASN A 146 5.38 -0.39 8.36
C ASN A 146 6.45 -1.07 9.22
N LEU A 147 6.47 -2.39 9.27
CA LEU A 147 7.50 -3.17 9.96
C LEU A 147 8.86 -2.99 9.32
N GLN A 148 8.93 -2.98 7.98
CA GLN A 148 10.18 -2.73 7.26
C GLN A 148 10.78 -1.38 7.64
N LEU A 149 9.96 -0.35 7.84
CA LEU A 149 10.42 0.96 8.28
C LEU A 149 10.98 0.96 9.68
N GLN A 150 10.27 0.30 10.58
CA GLN A 150 10.69 0.22 11.97
C GLN A 150 11.99 -0.55 12.15
N LEU A 151 12.30 -1.47 11.23
CA LEU A 151 13.56 -2.20 11.21
C LEU A 151 14.72 -1.37 10.65
N GLY A 152 14.45 -0.34 9.84
CA GLY A 152 15.47 0.49 9.20
C GLY A 152 16.51 -0.35 8.45
N ASP A 153 17.79 -0.15 8.77
CA ASP A 153 18.92 -0.90 8.18
C ASP A 153 18.92 -2.39 8.55
N LYS A 154 18.19 -2.80 9.60
CA LYS A 154 18.02 -4.21 9.99
C LYS A 154 16.96 -4.92 9.15
N ARG A 155 16.86 -4.56 7.87
CA ARG A 155 15.92 -5.13 6.89
C ARG A 155 16.02 -6.66 6.91
N LEU A 156 14.87 -7.32 7.07
CA LEU A 156 14.77 -8.77 7.12
C LEU A 156 14.24 -9.30 5.79
N LYS A 157 14.95 -10.26 5.18
CA LYS A 157 14.51 -10.94 3.94
C LYS A 157 13.12 -11.57 4.08
N SER A 158 12.76 -12.04 5.27
CA SER A 158 11.43 -12.60 5.55
C SER A 158 10.31 -11.57 5.41
N VAL A 159 10.55 -10.31 5.77
CA VAL A 159 9.60 -9.20 5.61
C VAL A 159 9.44 -8.85 4.13
N ASP A 160 10.53 -8.81 3.37
CA ASP A 160 10.47 -8.61 1.91
C ASP A 160 9.74 -9.77 1.21
N SER A 161 9.97 -11.01 1.63
CA SER A 161 9.22 -12.18 1.13
C SER A 161 7.73 -12.05 1.41
N ALA A 162 7.35 -11.67 2.63
CA ALA A 162 5.94 -11.49 3.01
C ALA A 162 5.21 -10.55 2.04
N ILE A 163 5.84 -9.41 1.70
CA ILE A 163 5.29 -8.44 0.74
C ILE A 163 5.12 -9.06 -0.66
N ASN A 164 6.13 -9.78 -1.14
CA ASN A 164 6.09 -10.42 -2.46
C ASN A 164 5.03 -11.53 -2.53
N ASP A 165 4.92 -12.33 -1.49
CA ASP A 165 3.95 -13.44 -1.43
C ASP A 165 2.52 -12.89 -1.24
N ILE A 166 2.35 -11.79 -0.51
CA ILE A 166 1.07 -11.05 -0.48
C ILE A 166 0.71 -10.55 -1.88
N ALA A 167 1.68 -10.09 -2.67
CA ALA A 167 1.43 -9.66 -4.04
C ALA A 167 1.02 -10.82 -4.96
N LYS A 168 1.63 -12.00 -4.79
CA LYS A 168 1.19 -13.24 -5.48
C LYS A 168 -0.24 -13.61 -5.07
N LEU A 169 -0.54 -13.62 -3.77
CA LEU A 169 -1.87 -13.90 -3.25
C LEU A 169 -2.93 -12.95 -3.83
N LEU A 170 -2.64 -11.65 -3.83
CA LEU A 170 -3.53 -10.65 -4.43
C LEU A 170 -3.65 -10.81 -5.95
N THR A 171 -2.61 -11.23 -6.64
CA THR A 171 -2.66 -11.52 -8.08
C THR A 171 -3.71 -12.61 -8.35
N ILE A 172 -3.60 -13.75 -7.65
CA ILE A 172 -4.55 -14.88 -7.77
C ILE A 172 -5.96 -14.46 -7.37
N THR A 173 -6.09 -13.71 -6.28
CA THR A 173 -7.39 -13.25 -5.77
C THR A 173 -8.08 -12.28 -6.73
N ILE A 174 -7.34 -11.33 -7.31
CA ILE A 174 -7.88 -10.34 -8.24
C ILE A 174 -8.33 -11.04 -9.53
N ASP A 175 -7.54 -11.98 -10.04
CA ASP A 175 -7.86 -12.75 -11.24
C ASP A 175 -9.11 -13.62 -11.05
N SER A 176 -9.32 -14.10 -9.82
CA SER A 176 -10.47 -14.94 -9.46
C SER A 176 -11.80 -14.17 -9.31
N TYR A 177 -11.79 -12.83 -9.30
CA TYR A 177 -13.04 -12.07 -9.29
C TYR A 177 -13.76 -12.13 -10.63
N LYS A 178 -15.02 -12.58 -10.61
CA LYS A 178 -15.92 -12.54 -11.78
C LYS A 178 -16.11 -11.14 -12.35
N ASN A 179 -16.10 -10.13 -11.49
CA ASN A 179 -16.20 -8.73 -11.88
C ASN A 179 -14.93 -7.97 -11.42
N PRO A 180 -14.13 -7.42 -12.35
CA PRO A 180 -12.91 -6.70 -12.03
C PRO A 180 -13.07 -5.53 -11.04
N LYS A 181 -14.31 -5.02 -10.86
CA LYS A 181 -14.62 -3.94 -9.92
C LYS A 181 -14.61 -4.36 -8.45
N GLU A 182 -14.75 -5.65 -8.15
CA GLU A 182 -14.88 -6.12 -6.76
C GLU A 182 -13.62 -5.79 -5.94
N PHE A 183 -12.43 -6.00 -6.49
CA PHE A 183 -11.18 -5.58 -5.84
C PHE A 183 -11.20 -4.10 -5.45
N ARG A 184 -11.55 -3.24 -6.40
CA ARG A 184 -11.62 -1.78 -6.21
C ARG A 184 -12.64 -1.40 -5.12
N LYS A 185 -13.78 -2.08 -5.10
CA LYS A 185 -14.81 -1.91 -4.06
C LYS A 185 -14.28 -2.28 -2.67
N GLN A 186 -13.48 -3.36 -2.55
CA GLN A 186 -12.87 -3.72 -1.26
C GLN A 186 -11.83 -2.69 -0.81
N VAL A 187 -11.04 -2.12 -1.73
CA VAL A 187 -10.11 -1.03 -1.42
C VAL A 187 -10.84 0.21 -0.89
N ILE A 188 -11.95 0.60 -1.53
CA ILE A 188 -12.77 1.74 -1.06
C ILE A 188 -13.37 1.42 0.31
N LYS A 189 -13.89 0.21 0.53
CA LYS A 189 -14.42 -0.22 1.83
C LYS A 189 -13.37 -0.18 2.94
N LEU A 190 -12.14 -0.58 2.63
CA LEU A 190 -11.00 -0.45 3.56
C LEU A 190 -10.77 1.01 3.95
N LYS A 191 -10.75 1.92 2.98
CA LYS A 191 -10.60 3.37 3.23
C LYS A 191 -11.76 3.94 4.06
N GLU A 192 -13.00 3.55 3.77
CA GLU A 192 -14.18 4.01 4.53
C GLU A 192 -14.18 3.55 5.99
N ASN A 193 -13.52 2.44 6.31
CA ASN A 193 -13.38 1.92 7.68
C ASN A 193 -12.18 2.50 8.44
N GLN A 194 -11.35 3.33 7.81
CA GLN A 194 -10.22 3.97 8.47
C GLN A 194 -10.68 5.16 9.32
N LYS A 195 -10.06 5.35 10.49
CA LYS A 195 -10.44 6.39 11.45
C LYS A 195 -9.80 7.75 11.13
N ASN A 196 -8.71 7.76 10.37
CA ASN A 196 -7.95 8.96 10.05
C ASN A 196 -7.61 8.98 8.55
N ASP A 197 -7.81 10.13 7.93
CA ASP A 197 -7.50 10.39 6.52
C ASP A 197 -6.03 10.12 6.15
N LEU A 198 -5.08 10.29 7.08
CA LEU A 198 -3.67 9.96 6.88
C LEU A 198 -3.40 8.46 6.67
N GLN A 199 -4.28 7.57 7.12
CA GLN A 199 -4.19 6.14 6.85
C GLN A 199 -4.45 5.81 5.37
N THR A 200 -5.06 6.74 4.62
CA THR A 200 -5.22 6.62 3.17
C THR A 200 -3.87 6.57 2.47
N ILE A 201 -2.88 7.33 2.96
CA ILE A 201 -1.55 7.35 2.34
C ILE A 201 -0.83 6.03 2.60
N GLN A 202 -0.91 5.50 3.82
CA GLN A 202 -0.36 4.17 4.13
C GLN A 202 -1.04 3.06 3.30
N LEU A 203 -2.34 3.20 3.03
CA LEU A 203 -3.06 2.30 2.14
C LEU A 203 -2.54 2.40 0.70
N ILE A 204 -2.33 3.62 0.18
CA ILE A 204 -1.73 3.84 -1.14
C ILE A 204 -0.31 3.26 -1.19
N GLU A 205 0.52 3.47 -0.15
CA GLU A 205 1.87 2.92 -0.07
C GLU A 205 1.89 1.39 -0.09
N ALA A 206 0.98 0.75 0.65
CA ALA A 206 0.87 -0.71 0.65
C ALA A 206 0.45 -1.25 -0.72
N LEU A 207 -0.51 -0.59 -1.38
CA LEU A 207 -0.91 -0.94 -2.74
C LEU A 207 0.22 -0.69 -3.75
N ASP A 208 0.98 0.40 -3.60
CA ASP A 208 2.16 0.73 -4.42
C ASP A 208 3.22 -0.37 -4.32
N ARG A 209 3.49 -0.81 -3.09
CA ARG A 209 4.50 -1.81 -2.79
C ARG A 209 4.13 -3.19 -3.34
N VAL A 210 2.85 -3.55 -3.25
CA VAL A 210 2.31 -4.79 -3.83
C VAL A 210 2.30 -4.73 -5.37
N GLU A 211 1.88 -3.60 -5.94
CA GLU A 211 1.83 -3.34 -7.38
C GLU A 211 3.20 -3.52 -8.06
N ASP A 212 4.28 -3.06 -7.41
CA ASP A 212 5.66 -3.20 -7.91
C ASP A 212 6.08 -4.67 -8.14
N SER A 213 5.43 -5.62 -7.44
CA SER A 213 5.70 -7.06 -7.53
C SER A 213 4.72 -7.85 -8.42
N MET A 214 3.70 -7.21 -9.00
CA MET A 214 2.66 -7.87 -9.81
C MET A 214 3.01 -7.97 -11.32
N THR A 215 2.20 -8.70 -12.09
CA THR A 215 2.28 -8.81 -13.57
C THR A 215 1.24 -7.92 -14.29
N ASN A 216 1.48 -7.63 -15.58
CA ASN A 216 1.02 -6.40 -16.27
C ASN A 216 -0.49 -6.11 -16.30
N ASN A 217 -1.37 -7.11 -16.45
CA ASN A 217 -2.81 -6.83 -16.60
C ASN A 217 -3.51 -6.53 -15.26
N LEU A 218 -2.98 -7.08 -14.16
CA LEU A 218 -3.50 -6.91 -12.80
C LEU A 218 -2.94 -5.65 -12.13
N LYS A 219 -1.71 -5.25 -12.48
CA LYS A 219 -1.14 -3.94 -12.10
C LYS A 219 -2.12 -2.80 -12.39
N ILE A 220 -2.79 -2.82 -13.55
CA ILE A 220 -3.75 -1.79 -13.94
C ILE A 220 -4.95 -1.73 -12.97
N GLN A 221 -5.42 -2.87 -12.44
CA GLN A 221 -6.53 -2.87 -11.48
C GLN A 221 -6.10 -2.29 -10.13
N VAL A 222 -4.90 -2.63 -9.65
CA VAL A 222 -4.33 -2.04 -8.44
C VAL A 222 -4.09 -0.55 -8.62
N ASN A 223 -3.51 -0.15 -9.75
CA ASN A 223 -3.28 1.24 -10.10
C ASN A 223 -4.58 2.07 -10.11
N ARG A 224 -5.68 1.51 -10.63
CA ARG A 224 -6.99 2.18 -10.65
C ARG A 224 -7.63 2.32 -9.27
N ALA A 225 -7.40 1.35 -8.39
CA ALA A 225 -7.80 1.46 -7.00
C ALA A 225 -6.98 2.53 -6.26
N LYS A 226 -5.65 2.56 -6.49
CA LYS A 226 -4.79 3.65 -6.01
C LYS A 226 -5.26 5.01 -6.53
N GLU A 227 -5.62 5.12 -7.80
CA GLU A 227 -6.09 6.38 -8.39
C GLU A 227 -7.33 6.93 -7.68
N ASP A 228 -8.29 6.09 -7.30
CA ASP A 228 -9.45 6.56 -6.51
C ASP A 228 -9.05 7.12 -5.15
N LEU A 229 -8.10 6.47 -4.48
CA LEU A 229 -7.58 6.94 -3.20
C LEU A 229 -6.84 8.26 -3.37
N LEU A 230 -6.01 8.38 -4.42
CA LEU A 230 -5.27 9.59 -4.77
C LEU A 230 -6.22 10.76 -5.09
N ILE A 231 -7.32 10.52 -5.80
CA ILE A 231 -8.34 11.54 -6.08
C ILE A 231 -9.00 12.03 -4.79
N GLY A 232 -9.33 11.10 -3.88
CA GLY A 232 -9.86 11.44 -2.56
C GLY A 232 -8.89 12.30 -1.76
N LEU A 233 -7.60 11.93 -1.76
CA LEU A 233 -6.53 12.66 -1.09
C LEU A 233 -6.29 14.04 -1.70
N LEU A 234 -6.27 14.14 -3.04
CA LEU A 234 -6.18 15.40 -3.77
C LEU A 234 -7.26 16.39 -3.33
N SER A 235 -8.50 15.90 -3.21
CA SER A 235 -9.61 16.73 -2.77
C SER A 235 -9.45 17.15 -1.29
N GLN A 236 -8.96 16.27 -0.42
CA GLN A 236 -8.69 16.60 0.98
C GLN A 236 -7.62 17.68 1.11
N ILE A 237 -6.54 17.62 0.32
CA ILE A 237 -5.49 18.64 0.31
C ILE A 237 -6.06 19.96 -0.22
N LYS A 238 -6.80 19.93 -1.34
CA LYS A 238 -7.41 21.12 -1.96
C LYS A 238 -8.34 21.88 -1.00
N PHE A 239 -9.09 21.15 -0.18
CA PHE A 239 -10.01 21.73 0.82
C PHE A 239 -9.40 21.80 2.23
N GLU A 240 -8.06 21.77 2.34
CA GLU A 240 -7.29 21.93 3.58
C GLU A 240 -7.70 20.98 4.73
N LYS A 241 -8.33 19.84 4.42
CA LYS A 241 -8.61 18.77 5.39
C LYS A 241 -7.34 18.02 5.79
N ILE A 242 -6.36 18.01 4.89
CA ILE A 242 -5.00 17.55 5.15
C ILE A 242 -4.07 18.72 4.85
N THR A 243 -3.31 19.15 5.86
CA THR A 243 -2.38 20.27 5.75
C THR A 243 -0.97 19.80 5.41
N ASN A 244 -0.10 20.74 5.05
CA ASN A 244 1.33 20.47 4.85
C ASN A 244 2.00 19.89 6.11
N LYS A 245 1.52 20.24 7.30
CA LYS A 245 2.03 19.68 8.56
C LYS A 245 1.66 18.20 8.66
N ASP A 246 0.40 17.88 8.39
CA ASP A 246 -0.08 16.50 8.44
C ASP A 246 0.69 15.62 7.44
N LEU A 247 0.95 16.14 6.23
CA LEU A 247 1.71 15.42 5.21
C LEU A 247 3.17 15.15 5.61
N LYS A 248 3.79 16.02 6.42
CA LYS A 248 5.14 15.78 6.96
C LYS A 248 5.14 14.71 8.04
N GLU A 249 4.08 14.70 8.84
CA GLU A 249 3.91 13.78 9.98
C GLU A 249 3.42 12.39 9.58
N ILE A 250 3.10 12.14 8.30
CA ILE A 250 2.67 10.81 7.84
C ILE A 250 3.76 9.79 8.17
N PRO A 251 3.48 8.79 8.99
CA PRO A 251 4.42 7.72 9.19
C PRO A 251 4.44 6.81 7.97
N GLY A 252 5.63 6.53 7.45
CA GLY A 252 5.74 5.78 6.20
C GLY A 252 7.14 5.83 5.60
N ASN A 253 7.33 5.06 4.54
CA ASN A 253 8.60 5.02 3.81
C ASN A 253 8.77 6.33 3.08
N PHE A 254 9.82 7.09 3.36
CA PHE A 254 9.99 8.40 2.71
C PHE A 254 10.08 8.27 1.18
N VAL A 255 10.66 7.19 0.64
CA VAL A 255 10.70 6.93 -0.81
C VAL A 255 9.29 6.66 -1.34
N THR A 256 8.49 5.84 -0.65
CA THR A 256 7.11 5.57 -1.10
C THR A 256 6.22 6.81 -0.94
N ARG A 257 6.34 7.57 0.15
CA ARG A 257 5.68 8.89 0.32
C ARG A 257 6.06 9.83 -0.82
N LEU A 258 7.35 9.90 -1.17
CA LEU A 258 7.84 10.71 -2.27
C LEU A 258 7.19 10.30 -3.60
N LYS A 259 7.14 8.99 -3.89
CA LYS A 259 6.44 8.45 -5.08
C LYS A 259 4.97 8.84 -5.12
N VAL A 260 4.26 8.70 -4.00
CA VAL A 260 2.84 9.08 -3.88
C VAL A 260 2.66 10.57 -4.16
N LEU A 261 3.48 11.44 -3.55
CA LEU A 261 3.43 12.88 -3.81
C LEU A 261 3.77 13.23 -5.27
N ASP A 262 4.74 12.53 -5.88
CA ASP A 262 5.09 12.71 -7.29
C ASP A 262 3.93 12.25 -8.21
N GLU A 263 3.23 11.17 -7.87
CA GLU A 263 2.03 10.70 -8.58
C GLU A 263 0.90 11.75 -8.52
N ILE A 264 0.64 12.29 -7.33
CA ILE A 264 -0.34 13.37 -7.08
C ILE A 264 0.04 14.61 -7.89
N ARG A 265 1.29 15.07 -7.76
CA ARG A 265 1.81 16.28 -8.42
C ARG A 265 1.62 16.25 -9.92
N TYR A 266 1.83 15.08 -10.54
CA TYR A 266 1.69 14.91 -11.99
C TYR A 266 0.22 14.93 -12.46
N LYS A 267 -0.73 14.63 -11.56
CA LYS A 267 -2.17 14.61 -11.86
C LYS A 267 -2.86 15.96 -11.66
N ILE A 268 -2.23 16.91 -10.97
CA ILE A 268 -2.79 18.22 -10.70
C ILE A 268 -2.52 19.15 -11.87
N ASP A 269 -3.45 20.04 -12.20
CA ASP A 269 -3.18 21.19 -13.06
C ASP A 269 -2.98 22.49 -12.26
N ASP A 270 -3.72 22.65 -11.16
CA ASP A 270 -3.62 23.75 -10.19
C ASP A 270 -2.16 24.05 -9.74
N SER A 271 -1.69 25.26 -10.03
CA SER A 271 -0.33 25.70 -9.73
C SER A 271 -0.06 25.84 -8.24
N ASP A 272 -1.06 26.25 -7.46
CA ASP A 272 -0.92 26.50 -6.03
C ASP A 272 -0.83 25.17 -5.29
N LEU A 273 -1.70 24.23 -5.62
CA LEU A 273 -1.66 22.87 -5.07
C LEU A 273 -0.36 22.14 -5.46
N LYS A 274 0.11 22.30 -6.71
CA LYS A 274 1.44 21.81 -7.13
C LYS A 274 2.56 22.41 -6.29
N SER A 275 2.51 23.70 -6.02
CA SER A 275 3.50 24.41 -5.20
C SER A 275 3.49 23.89 -3.76
N GLN A 276 2.31 23.69 -3.17
CA GLN A 276 2.16 23.11 -1.83
C GLN A 276 2.78 21.70 -1.74
N ILE A 277 2.46 20.83 -2.70
CA ILE A 277 3.03 19.46 -2.75
C ILE A 277 4.55 19.50 -2.93
N ASN A 278 5.08 20.40 -3.75
CA ASN A 278 6.54 20.56 -3.89
C ASN A 278 7.22 20.94 -2.57
N LYS A 279 6.61 21.82 -1.76
CA LYS A 279 7.15 22.18 -0.44
C LYS A 279 7.19 20.98 0.50
N VAL A 280 6.14 20.17 0.52
CA VAL A 280 6.09 18.92 1.32
C VAL A 280 7.15 17.94 0.83
N ARG A 281 7.21 17.71 -0.49
CA ARG A 281 8.19 16.85 -1.15
C ARG A 281 9.63 17.22 -0.77
N GLN A 282 9.96 18.50 -0.87
CA GLN A 282 11.27 19.04 -0.51
C GLN A 282 11.59 18.80 0.97
N SER A 283 10.63 19.08 1.87
CA SER A 283 10.81 18.84 3.30
C SER A 283 11.03 17.37 3.65
N ILE A 284 10.40 16.43 2.94
CA ILE A 284 10.61 15.00 3.14
C ILE A 284 12.02 14.59 2.71
N LEU A 285 12.51 15.12 1.57
CA LEU A 285 13.88 14.86 1.11
C LEU A 285 14.91 15.44 2.06
N GLU A 286 14.73 16.68 2.52
CA GLU A 286 15.62 17.33 3.50
C GLU A 286 15.70 16.55 4.80
N GLN A 287 14.55 16.09 5.31
CA GLN A 287 14.52 15.24 6.51
C GLN A 287 15.27 13.91 6.28
N ALA A 288 15.05 13.26 5.14
CA ALA A 288 15.74 12.00 4.81
C ALA A 288 17.26 12.18 4.66
N VAL A 289 17.72 13.35 4.19
CA VAL A 289 19.15 13.71 4.17
C VAL A 289 19.68 13.89 5.60
N ALA A 290 18.97 14.66 6.43
CA ALA A 290 19.35 14.90 7.82
C ALA A 290 19.45 13.58 8.62
N ASP A 291 18.52 12.67 8.38
CA ASP A 291 18.47 11.34 9.00
C ASP A 291 19.42 10.32 8.35
N LYS A 292 20.21 10.73 7.34
CA LYS A 292 21.17 9.90 6.59
C LYS A 292 20.54 8.64 5.97
N LEU A 293 19.27 8.73 5.58
CA LEU A 293 18.51 7.61 5.00
C LEU A 293 18.74 7.46 3.49
N ILE A 294 19.28 8.48 2.82
CA ILE A 294 19.57 8.45 1.38
C ILE A 294 21.00 7.96 1.18
N THR A 295 21.14 6.71 0.74
CA THR A 295 22.42 6.08 0.38
C THR A 295 22.55 5.89 -1.13
N SER A 296 23.77 5.62 -1.62
CA SER A 296 24.01 5.21 -3.00
C SER A 296 23.15 3.99 -3.37
N ASP A 297 23.10 2.99 -2.51
CA ASP A 297 22.36 1.75 -2.75
C ASP A 297 20.85 2.02 -2.88
N LEU A 298 20.30 2.91 -2.05
CA LEU A 298 18.90 3.28 -2.13
C LEU A 298 18.57 4.04 -3.41
N ALA A 299 19.43 4.99 -3.80
CA ALA A 299 19.27 5.74 -5.04
C ALA A 299 19.33 4.80 -6.27
N GLN A 300 20.30 3.88 -6.29
CA GLN A 300 20.45 2.87 -7.34
C GLN A 300 19.25 1.92 -7.39
N GLN A 301 18.79 1.42 -6.23
CA GLN A 301 17.62 0.54 -6.15
C GLN A 301 16.37 1.24 -6.69
N THR A 302 16.19 2.51 -6.32
CA THR A 302 15.05 3.33 -6.80
C THR A 302 15.13 3.51 -8.31
N TYR A 303 16.31 3.84 -8.84
CA TYR A 303 16.54 3.97 -10.29
C TYR A 303 16.23 2.68 -11.06
N GLU A 304 16.78 1.54 -10.65
CA GLU A 304 16.55 0.27 -11.34
C GLU A 304 15.08 -0.18 -11.26
N THR A 305 14.41 0.07 -10.14
CA THR A 305 12.97 -0.18 -10.01
C THR A 305 12.18 0.67 -10.99
N SER A 306 12.46 1.99 -11.05
CA SER A 306 11.80 2.90 -11.99
C SER A 306 12.06 2.55 -13.46
N LYS A 307 13.29 2.14 -13.78
CA LYS A 307 13.69 1.71 -15.12
C LYS A 307 13.00 0.41 -15.55
N LYS A 308 12.79 -0.53 -14.63
CA LYS A 308 12.01 -1.75 -14.84
C LYS A 308 10.53 -1.42 -15.08
N LEU A 309 9.94 -0.56 -14.25
CA LEU A 309 8.56 -0.09 -14.41
C LEU A 309 8.35 0.57 -15.77
N ALA A 310 9.31 1.39 -16.20
CA ALA A 310 9.25 2.14 -17.45
C ALA A 310 9.20 1.26 -18.71
N TYR A 311 9.59 -0.03 -18.64
CA TYR A 311 9.59 -0.92 -19.80
C TYR A 311 8.22 -0.99 -20.49
N ASP A 312 7.14 -1.04 -19.70
CA ASP A 312 5.77 -1.22 -20.18
C ASP A 312 5.23 -0.02 -20.98
N ILE A 313 5.87 1.15 -20.92
CA ILE A 313 5.37 2.40 -21.52
C ILE A 313 6.32 3.05 -22.52
N ARG A 314 7.49 2.45 -22.80
CA ARG A 314 8.47 3.05 -23.74
C ARG A 314 7.91 3.26 -25.14
N SER A 315 6.89 2.48 -25.52
CA SER A 315 6.20 2.59 -26.80
C SER A 315 5.26 3.81 -26.90
N LEU A 316 4.91 4.47 -25.79
CA LEU A 316 4.05 5.64 -25.77
C LEU A 316 4.86 6.90 -26.11
N LYS A 317 4.83 7.38 -27.37
CA LYS A 317 5.70 8.46 -27.89
C LYS A 317 6.00 9.63 -26.93
N ARG A 318 4.98 10.37 -26.46
CA ARG A 318 5.18 11.55 -25.57
C ARG A 318 5.57 11.16 -24.14
N THR A 319 4.90 10.15 -23.59
CA THR A 319 5.12 9.68 -22.23
C THR A 319 6.49 9.04 -22.06
N GLY A 320 6.88 8.21 -23.03
CA GLY A 320 8.18 7.56 -23.11
C GLY A 320 9.31 8.59 -23.08
N THR A 321 9.18 9.72 -23.78
CA THR A 321 10.17 10.80 -23.72
C THR A 321 10.31 11.42 -22.33
N GLN A 322 9.20 11.71 -21.63
CA GLN A 322 9.25 12.28 -20.27
C GLN A 322 9.87 11.31 -19.27
N VAL A 323 9.54 10.02 -19.37
CA VAL A 323 10.09 8.98 -18.50
C VAL A 323 11.58 8.77 -18.78
N GLN A 324 11.98 8.73 -20.05
CA GLN A 324 13.39 8.68 -20.44
C GLN A 324 14.17 9.91 -20.00
N PHE A 325 13.56 11.10 -20.05
CA PHE A 325 14.18 12.32 -19.53
C PHE A 325 14.48 12.19 -18.04
N HIS A 326 13.49 11.83 -17.22
CA HIS A 326 13.70 11.66 -15.77
C HIS A 326 14.69 10.54 -15.44
N LEU A 327 14.65 9.40 -16.14
CA LEU A 327 15.63 8.33 -15.96
C LEU A 327 17.04 8.77 -16.39
N GLY A 328 17.17 9.55 -17.46
CA GLY A 328 18.44 10.10 -17.91
C GLY A 328 19.04 11.06 -16.89
N GLN A 329 18.23 11.96 -16.34
CA GLN A 329 18.66 12.86 -15.25
C GLN A 329 19.03 12.07 -13.99
N ALA A 330 18.23 11.06 -13.63
CA ALA A 330 18.54 10.21 -12.48
C ALA A 330 19.90 9.51 -12.62
N ASN A 331 20.16 8.92 -13.79
CA ASN A 331 21.42 8.23 -14.08
C ASN A 331 22.61 9.20 -14.10
N LYS A 332 22.42 10.40 -14.66
CA LYS A 332 23.45 11.44 -14.66
C LYS A 332 23.79 11.88 -13.23
N SER A 333 22.80 12.29 -12.45
CA SER A 333 22.99 12.70 -11.05
C SER A 333 23.58 11.58 -10.20
N PHE A 334 23.23 10.32 -10.47
CA PHE A 334 23.83 9.19 -9.75
C PHE A 334 25.34 9.08 -10.03
N ALA A 335 25.76 9.25 -11.29
CA ALA A 335 27.17 9.24 -11.68
C ALA A 335 27.96 10.43 -11.11
N GLU A 336 27.28 11.54 -10.83
CA GLU A 336 27.82 12.74 -10.18
C GLU A 336 27.75 12.67 -8.63
N GLU A 337 27.40 11.51 -8.07
CA GLU A 337 27.22 11.28 -6.62
C GLU A 337 26.13 12.15 -5.95
N GLU A 338 25.26 12.77 -6.74
CA GLU A 338 24.11 13.54 -6.28
C GLU A 338 22.92 12.62 -5.98
N TYR A 339 23.04 11.75 -4.98
CA TYR A 339 22.06 10.68 -4.70
C TYR A 339 20.64 11.19 -4.40
N VAL A 340 20.51 12.38 -3.80
CA VAL A 340 19.21 13.01 -3.54
C VAL A 340 18.51 13.37 -4.85
N THR A 341 19.23 14.02 -5.77
CA THR A 341 18.72 14.37 -7.10
C THR A 341 18.40 13.11 -7.90
N ALA A 342 19.30 12.12 -7.88
CA ALA A 342 19.11 10.84 -8.54
C ALA A 342 17.82 10.13 -8.09
N LEU A 343 17.63 10.00 -6.77
CA LEU A 343 16.44 9.40 -6.17
C LEU A 343 15.18 10.18 -6.54
N GLY A 344 15.22 11.52 -6.45
CA GLY A 344 14.10 12.38 -6.79
C GLY A 344 13.66 12.27 -8.26
N GLN A 345 14.61 12.19 -9.19
CA GLN A 345 14.33 12.02 -10.62
C GLN A 345 13.84 10.60 -10.93
N ALA A 346 14.41 9.57 -10.29
CA ALA A 346 13.93 8.19 -10.43
C ALA A 346 12.49 8.04 -9.91
N SER A 347 12.15 8.68 -8.80
CA SER A 347 10.78 8.72 -8.26
C SER A 347 9.81 9.37 -9.25
N MET A 348 10.17 10.52 -9.82
CA MET A 348 9.38 11.18 -10.87
C MET A 348 9.17 10.28 -12.09
N ALA A 349 10.21 9.57 -12.55
CA ALA A 349 10.08 8.61 -13.65
C ALA A 349 9.06 7.51 -13.33
N ALA A 350 9.04 6.99 -12.09
CA ALA A 350 8.07 6.00 -11.64
C ALA A 350 6.65 6.57 -11.64
N ALA A 351 6.47 7.77 -11.07
CA ALA A 351 5.18 8.44 -10.99
C ALA A 351 4.59 8.73 -12.38
N VAL A 352 5.39 9.27 -13.30
CA VAL A 352 4.97 9.46 -14.70
C VAL A 352 4.60 8.13 -15.33
N THR A 353 5.40 7.08 -15.09
CA THR A 353 5.11 5.74 -15.62
C THR A 353 3.75 5.22 -15.17
N LYS A 354 3.52 5.18 -13.87
CA LYS A 354 2.29 4.65 -13.25
C LYS A 354 1.06 5.45 -13.69
N ASN A 355 1.17 6.78 -13.75
CA ASN A 355 0.09 7.64 -14.24
C ASN A 355 -0.34 7.36 -15.69
N ASN A 356 0.54 6.74 -16.49
CA ASN A 356 0.25 6.45 -17.88
C ASN A 356 -0.16 4.99 -18.13
N TRP A 357 -0.14 4.11 -17.12
CA TRP A 357 -0.56 2.72 -17.28
C TRP A 357 -2.03 2.56 -17.67
N ARG A 358 -2.90 3.49 -17.27
CA ARG A 358 -4.30 3.52 -17.70
C ARG A 358 -4.46 3.55 -19.23
N TYR A 359 -3.50 4.13 -19.94
CA TYR A 359 -3.54 4.21 -21.41
C TYR A 359 -3.13 2.91 -22.11
N LEU A 360 -2.55 1.94 -21.39
CA LEU A 360 -2.06 0.68 -21.95
C LEU A 360 -3.19 -0.30 -22.31
N LYS A 361 -4.40 -0.13 -21.79
CA LYS A 361 -5.51 -1.07 -22.02
C LYS A 361 -6.52 -0.53 -23.04
N LYS A 362 -6.90 -1.37 -24.01
CA LYS A 362 -7.97 -1.12 -24.99
C LYS A 362 -9.10 -2.11 -24.77
N VAL A 363 -10.09 -1.78 -23.95
CA VAL A 363 -11.30 -2.63 -23.84
C VAL A 363 -12.54 -1.74 -23.69
N PRO A 364 -13.45 -1.71 -24.67
CA PRO A 364 -14.71 -0.96 -24.58
C PRO A 364 -15.55 -1.31 -23.34
N ALA A 365 -15.57 -2.60 -22.97
CA ALA A 365 -16.25 -3.08 -21.77
C ALA A 365 -15.72 -2.41 -20.49
N TYR A 366 -14.44 -2.02 -20.45
CA TYR A 366 -13.90 -1.28 -19.30
C TYR A 366 -14.50 0.12 -19.20
N TYR A 367 -14.52 0.89 -20.28
CA TYR A 367 -15.05 2.26 -20.24
C TYR A 367 -16.55 2.29 -19.93
N GLN A 368 -17.31 1.31 -20.43
CA GLN A 368 -18.69 1.11 -20.02
C GLN A 368 -18.82 0.85 -18.52
N SER A 369 -17.90 0.04 -17.99
CA SER A 369 -17.82 -0.23 -16.56
C SER A 369 -17.55 1.05 -15.75
N GLU A 370 -16.56 1.86 -16.13
CA GLU A 370 -16.26 3.12 -15.44
C GLU A 370 -17.41 4.11 -15.52
N LEU A 371 -18.01 4.27 -16.70
CA LEU A 371 -19.19 5.12 -16.89
C LEU A 371 -20.32 4.72 -15.91
N GLY A 372 -20.55 3.43 -15.72
CA GLY A 372 -21.51 2.94 -14.74
C GLY A 372 -21.17 3.34 -13.29
N LEU A 373 -19.89 3.31 -12.89
CA LEU A 373 -19.47 3.75 -11.55
C LEU A 373 -19.64 5.26 -11.38
N LEU A 374 -19.30 6.04 -12.41
CA LEU A 374 -19.44 7.50 -12.39
C LEU A 374 -20.90 7.92 -12.23
N LYS A 375 -21.82 7.24 -12.93
CA LYS A 375 -23.27 7.45 -12.78
C LYS A 375 -23.75 7.14 -11.37
N ILE A 376 -23.35 5.99 -10.80
CA ILE A 376 -23.71 5.64 -9.41
C ILE A 376 -23.21 6.71 -8.43
N ALA A 377 -21.99 7.22 -8.61
CA ALA A 377 -21.43 8.26 -7.77
C ALA A 377 -22.16 9.61 -7.93
N TYR A 378 -22.52 9.98 -9.16
CA TYR A 378 -23.35 11.14 -9.48
C TYR A 378 -24.72 11.05 -8.80
N ASP A 379 -25.43 9.93 -8.98
CA ASP A 379 -26.78 9.69 -8.43
C ASP A 379 -26.79 9.71 -6.89
N LYS A 380 -25.68 9.31 -6.25
CA LYS A 380 -25.55 9.42 -4.80
C LYS A 380 -25.47 10.88 -4.35
N LEU A 381 -24.77 11.74 -5.09
CA LEU A 381 -24.61 13.16 -4.76
C LEU A 381 -25.82 14.01 -5.18
N SER A 382 -26.51 13.66 -6.27
CA SER A 382 -27.68 14.41 -6.75
C SER A 382 -28.85 14.42 -5.76
N LYS A 383 -28.90 13.43 -4.87
CA LYS A 383 -29.85 13.39 -3.73
C LYS A 383 -29.61 14.52 -2.71
N ASN A 384 -28.44 15.16 -2.70
CA ASN A 384 -28.15 16.29 -1.82
C ASN A 384 -28.44 17.63 -2.52
N LYS A 385 -29.43 18.37 -2.01
CA LYS A 385 -29.87 19.66 -2.58
C LYS A 385 -28.74 20.70 -2.73
N LYS A 386 -27.73 20.69 -1.84
CA LYS A 386 -26.59 21.62 -1.91
C LYS A 386 -25.61 21.28 -3.05
N ALA A 387 -25.64 20.04 -3.56
CA ALA A 387 -24.75 19.57 -4.61
C ALA A 387 -25.26 19.89 -6.03
N VAL A 388 -26.58 20.01 -6.20
CA VAL A 388 -27.28 20.02 -7.50
C VAL A 388 -26.71 21.06 -8.48
N GLN A 389 -26.46 22.29 -8.03
CA GLN A 389 -25.92 23.35 -8.90
C GLN A 389 -24.51 23.06 -9.41
N ARG A 390 -23.68 22.36 -8.63
CA ARG A 390 -22.30 22.00 -9.01
C ARG A 390 -22.23 20.73 -9.85
N LEU A 391 -23.29 19.92 -9.85
CA LEU A 391 -23.37 18.67 -10.58
C LEU A 391 -23.63 18.85 -12.09
N VAL A 392 -24.11 20.03 -12.53
CA VAL A 392 -24.38 20.32 -13.96
C VAL A 392 -23.15 20.06 -14.84
N VAL A 393 -21.98 20.56 -14.45
CA VAL A 393 -20.72 20.35 -15.19
C VAL A 393 -20.31 18.87 -15.22
N VAL A 394 -20.63 18.13 -14.15
CA VAL A 394 -20.35 16.70 -14.06
C VAL A 394 -21.27 15.92 -14.99
N GLU A 395 -22.54 16.30 -15.06
CA GLU A 395 -23.54 15.69 -15.94
C GLU A 395 -23.15 15.83 -17.41
N GLU A 396 -22.77 17.05 -17.85
CA GLU A 396 -22.27 17.31 -19.20
C GLU A 396 -21.09 16.41 -19.56
N LYS A 397 -20.08 16.32 -18.69
CA LYS A 397 -18.91 15.45 -18.90
C LYS A 397 -19.28 13.96 -18.93
N ILE A 398 -20.26 13.52 -18.13
CA ILE A 398 -20.76 12.12 -18.15
C ILE A 398 -21.48 11.82 -19.48
N ILE A 399 -22.22 12.78 -20.04
CA ILE A 399 -22.87 12.65 -21.34
C ILE A 399 -21.80 12.55 -22.45
N ASP A 400 -20.83 13.45 -22.46
CA ASP A 400 -19.70 13.42 -23.40
C ASP A 400 -18.96 12.07 -23.35
N LEU A 401 -18.71 11.56 -22.14
CA LEU A 401 -18.09 10.26 -21.95
C LEU A 401 -18.98 9.14 -22.49
N ALA A 402 -20.29 9.19 -22.24
CA ALA A 402 -21.23 8.20 -22.74
C ALA A 402 -21.25 8.13 -24.28
N ASP A 403 -21.19 9.28 -24.94
CA ASP A 403 -21.16 9.36 -26.40
C ASP A 403 -19.85 8.82 -26.99
N LEU A 404 -18.71 9.14 -26.35
CA LEU A 404 -17.42 8.58 -26.71
C LEU A 404 -17.35 7.06 -26.53
N VAL A 405 -18.03 6.52 -25.51
CA VAL A 405 -18.06 5.07 -25.21
C VAL A 405 -19.06 4.32 -26.09
N LYS A 406 -20.20 4.92 -26.45
CA LYS A 406 -21.23 4.31 -27.31
C LYS A 406 -20.86 4.34 -28.79
N GLY A 407 -20.22 5.41 -29.25
CA GLY A 407 -19.79 5.49 -30.64
C GLY A 407 -18.77 4.39 -30.92
N ASN A 408 -19.05 3.48 -31.87
CA ASN A 408 -18.04 2.61 -32.50
C ASN A 408 -16.87 3.38 -33.14
N ARG A 409 -16.82 4.72 -32.98
CA ARG A 409 -15.68 5.60 -33.22
C ARG A 409 -14.63 5.49 -32.11
N ILE A 410 -14.14 4.28 -31.83
CA ILE A 410 -12.85 4.07 -31.12
C ILE A 410 -11.70 4.41 -32.09
N LYS A 411 -11.81 5.56 -32.77
CA LYS A 411 -10.73 6.26 -33.47
C LYS A 411 -10.11 7.34 -32.56
N PHE A 412 -10.75 7.69 -31.43
CA PHE A 412 -10.15 8.57 -30.44
C PHE A 412 -9.06 7.85 -29.66
N SER A 413 -7.95 8.55 -29.39
CA SER A 413 -6.90 8.01 -28.53
C SER A 413 -7.48 7.71 -27.14
N ASN A 414 -7.28 6.50 -26.62
CA ASN A 414 -7.63 6.06 -25.25
C ASN A 414 -7.39 7.15 -24.19
N ARG A 415 -6.35 7.96 -24.41
CA ARG A 415 -6.01 9.11 -23.60
C ARG A 415 -7.17 10.06 -23.31
N ARG A 416 -7.93 10.49 -24.32
CA ARG A 416 -9.04 11.44 -24.14
C ARG A 416 -10.14 10.86 -23.23
N ILE A 417 -10.44 9.58 -23.37
CA ILE A 417 -11.47 8.91 -22.57
C ILE A 417 -11.00 8.77 -21.11
N GLU A 418 -9.76 8.32 -20.90
CA GLU A 418 -9.18 8.19 -19.55
C GLU A 418 -9.01 9.54 -18.86
N ASP A 419 -8.61 10.59 -19.59
CA ASP A 419 -8.50 11.95 -19.04
C ASP A 419 -9.89 12.48 -18.62
N LEU A 420 -10.92 12.26 -19.43
CA LEU A 420 -12.29 12.64 -19.08
C LEU A 420 -12.84 11.85 -17.88
N ILE A 421 -12.54 10.55 -17.78
CA ILE A 421 -12.90 9.74 -16.60
C ILE A 421 -12.24 10.31 -15.34
N PHE A 422 -10.96 10.66 -15.41
CA PHE A 422 -10.21 11.24 -14.30
C PHE A 422 -10.84 12.57 -13.85
N ASP A 423 -11.12 13.48 -14.79
CA ASP A 423 -11.77 14.77 -14.51
C ASP A 423 -13.10 14.61 -13.77
N ILE A 424 -13.96 13.71 -14.27
CA ILE A 424 -15.28 13.46 -13.68
C ILE A 424 -15.11 12.95 -12.24
N LYS A 425 -14.19 12.01 -12.00
CA LYS A 425 -13.92 11.49 -10.66
C LYS A 425 -13.43 12.58 -9.72
N LEU A 426 -12.53 13.44 -10.19
CA LEU A 426 -12.02 14.56 -9.40
C LEU A 426 -13.14 15.53 -9.02
N LEU A 427 -13.96 15.96 -9.98
CA LEU A 427 -15.10 16.86 -9.71
C LEU A 427 -16.10 16.25 -8.71
N LEU A 428 -16.46 14.97 -8.90
CA LEU A 428 -17.35 14.26 -7.96
C LEU A 428 -16.75 14.18 -6.56
N SER A 429 -15.44 13.97 -6.44
CA SER A 429 -14.73 13.96 -5.16
C SER A 429 -14.71 15.34 -4.53
N GLU A 430 -14.40 16.39 -5.29
CA GLU A 430 -14.38 17.76 -4.80
C GLU A 430 -15.76 18.22 -4.29
N ILE A 431 -16.82 17.92 -5.05
CA ILE A 431 -18.20 18.20 -4.62
C ILE A 431 -18.46 17.50 -3.29
N ARG A 432 -18.09 16.22 -3.15
CA ARG A 432 -18.29 15.45 -1.91
C ARG A 432 -17.61 16.08 -0.70
N TYR A 433 -16.41 16.63 -0.84
CA TYR A 433 -15.67 17.22 0.28
C TYR A 433 -16.10 18.64 0.65
N ASN A 434 -16.76 19.33 -0.28
CA ASN A 434 -17.31 20.68 -0.12
C ASN A 434 -18.76 20.68 0.39
N LEU A 435 -19.42 19.52 0.45
CA LEU A 435 -20.70 19.31 1.15
C LEU A 435 -20.47 19.06 2.63
#